data_AF-A0A349JSU6-F1
#
_entry.id   AF-A0A349JSU6-F1
#
_cell.length_a   1.000
_cell.length_b   1.000
_cell.length_c   1.000
_cell.angle_alpha   90.00
_cell.angle_beta   90.00
_cell.angle_gamma   90.00
#
_symmetry.space_group_name_H-M   'P 1'
#
loop_
_entity.id
_entity.type
_entity.pdbx_description
1 polymer ?
#
loop_
_entity_poly.entity_id
_entity_poly.type
_entity_poly.pdbx_seq_one_letter_code
_entity_poly.pdbx_strand_id
1 'polypeptide(L)'
;MMAPLAKIFGGIAAVLVTLLLIGLALPGTWSAEASIEIEAAPTEVFPYLNDLSRWDTWTDWGDIESELSDPPTGVGASRGWGDPNFGTGSVTITSSAA
;
A
#
# COMPACT_ATOMS: atom_id res chain seq x y z
N MET A 1 47.21 23.63 2.35
CA MET A 1 46.49 22.70 1.45
C MET A 1 45.23 22.06 2.05
N MET A 2 44.77 22.42 3.27
CA MET A 2 43.60 21.78 3.92
C MET A 2 42.28 22.57 3.82
N ALA A 3 42.32 23.86 3.49
CA ALA A 3 41.15 24.73 3.40
C ALA A 3 40.05 24.31 2.39
N PRO A 4 40.36 23.76 1.19
CA PRO A 4 39.31 23.38 0.25
C PRO A 4 38.59 22.08 0.68
N LEU A 5 39.32 21.14 1.30
CA LEU A 5 38.76 19.87 1.73
C LEU A 5 37.79 20.03 2.91
N ALA A 6 38.13 20.89 3.88
CA ALA A 6 37.25 21.21 5.00
C ALA A 6 35.92 21.85 4.56
N LYS A 7 35.94 22.69 3.51
CA LYS A 7 34.73 23.29 2.93
C LYS A 7 33.82 22.25 2.27
N ILE A 8 34.41 21.27 1.58
CA ILE A 8 33.67 20.18 0.95
C ILE A 8 32.98 19.31 2.00
N PHE A 9 33.72 18.83 3.01
CA PHE A 9 33.14 18.04 4.09
C PHE A 9 32.10 18.81 4.91
N GLY A 10 32.34 20.10 5.19
CA GLY A 10 31.37 20.96 5.85
C GLY A 10 30.08 21.14 5.03
N GLY A 11 30.20 21.30 3.71
CA GLY A 11 29.05 21.36 2.81
C GLY A 11 28.25 20.07 2.78
N ILE A 12 28.93 18.91 2.68
CA ILE A 12 28.27 17.60 2.73
C ILE A 12 27.54 17.41 4.08
N ALA A 13 28.20 17.73 5.19
CA ALA A 13 27.60 17.63 6.51
C ALA A 13 26.36 18.52 6.63
N ALA A 14 26.41 19.76 6.12
CA ALA A 14 25.27 20.66 6.11
C ALA A 14 24.08 20.08 5.32
N VAL A 15 24.33 19.55 4.12
CA VAL A 15 23.29 18.92 3.30
C VAL A 15 22.67 17.72 4.02
N LEU A 16 23.48 16.85 4.61
CA LEU A 16 22.99 15.68 5.36
C LEU A 16 22.13 16.09 6.55
N VAL A 17 22.57 17.11 7.32
CA VAL A 17 21.78 17.65 8.44
C VAL A 17 20.46 18.22 7.95
N THR A 18 20.46 18.98 6.85
CA THR A 18 19.24 19.53 6.26
C THR A 18 18.28 18.43 5.82
N LEU A 19 18.76 17.38 5.14
CA LEU A 19 17.92 16.25 4.73
C LEU A 19 17.31 15.51 5.92
N LEU A 20 18.07 15.31 6.99
CA LEU A 20 17.56 14.72 8.23
C LEU A 20 16.46 15.59 8.85
N LEU A 21 16.67 16.90 8.95
CA LEU A 21 15.68 17.82 9.51
C LEU A 21 14.38 17.84 8.68
N ILE A 22 14.50 17.79 7.34
CA ILE A 22 13.34 17.67 6.45
C ILE A 22 12.61 16.34 6.70
N GLY A 23 13.34 15.22 6.76
CA GLY A 23 12.75 13.91 7.02
C GLY A 23 12.03 13.83 8.37
N LEU A 24 12.56 14.45 9.41
CA LEU A 24 11.91 14.53 10.73
C LEU A 24 10.66 15.43 10.74
N ALA A 25 10.60 16.43 9.86
CA ALA A 25 9.47 17.35 9.77
C ALA A 25 8.33 16.83 8.87
N LEU A 26 8.62 15.85 7.99
CA LEU A 26 7.62 15.28 7.09
C LEU A 26 6.62 14.39 7.87
N PRO A 27 5.33 14.41 7.50
CA PRO A 27 4.35 13.47 8.04
C PRO A 27 4.77 12.03 7.74
N GLY A 28 4.68 11.15 8.74
CA GLY A 28 4.94 9.71 8.57
C GLY A 28 3.84 8.96 7.81
N THR A 29 2.76 9.65 7.42
CA THR A 29 1.62 9.09 6.69
C THR A 29 1.34 9.90 5.43
N TRP A 30 0.93 9.22 4.38
CA TRP A 30 0.47 9.81 3.13
C TRP A 30 -0.82 9.11 2.70
N SER A 31 -1.61 9.77 1.86
CA SER A 31 -2.83 9.21 1.29
C SER A 31 -2.83 9.43 -0.22
N ALA A 32 -3.31 8.45 -0.97
CA ALA A 32 -3.58 8.56 -2.40
C ALA A 32 -4.94 7.96 -2.71
N GLU A 33 -5.61 8.52 -3.69
CA GLU A 33 -6.94 8.12 -4.12
C GLU A 33 -6.97 8.04 -5.65
N ALA A 34 -7.68 7.04 -6.16
CA ALA A 34 -7.95 6.86 -7.58
C ALA A 34 -9.45 6.56 -7.75
N SER A 35 -10.07 7.16 -8.77
CA SER A 35 -11.49 6.98 -9.06
C SER A 35 -11.70 6.71 -10.55
N ILE A 36 -12.67 5.84 -10.83
CA ILE A 36 -13.17 5.52 -12.17
C ILE A 36 -14.69 5.48 -12.11
N GLU A 37 -15.35 5.80 -13.23
CA GLU A 37 -16.79 5.65 -13.36
C GLU A 37 -17.09 4.29 -14.00
N ILE A 38 -18.02 3.55 -13.40
CA ILE A 38 -18.48 2.23 -13.89
C ILE A 38 -19.97 2.34 -14.16
N GLU A 39 -20.39 2.06 -15.40
CA GLU A 39 -21.79 2.05 -15.81
C GLU A 39 -22.50 0.76 -15.35
N ALA A 40 -22.61 0.56 -14.03
CA ALA A 40 -23.30 -0.57 -13.40
C ALA A 40 -23.97 -0.17 -12.09
N ALA A 41 -24.99 -0.90 -11.66
CA ALA A 41 -25.62 -0.65 -10.36
C ALA A 41 -24.68 -1.05 -9.20
N PRO A 42 -24.70 -0.35 -8.05
CA PRO A 42 -23.87 -0.72 -6.89
C PRO A 42 -24.03 -2.18 -6.46
N THR A 43 -25.25 -2.72 -6.57
CA THR A 43 -25.56 -4.13 -6.26
C THR A 43 -24.85 -5.14 -7.16
N GLU A 44 -24.44 -4.73 -8.37
CA GLU A 44 -23.68 -5.58 -9.31
C GLU A 44 -22.18 -5.54 -9.01
N VAL A 45 -21.67 -4.40 -8.55
CA VAL A 45 -20.24 -4.18 -8.27
C VAL A 45 -19.87 -4.64 -6.86
N PHE A 46 -20.71 -4.36 -5.87
CA PHE A 46 -20.43 -4.62 -4.46
C PHE A 46 -19.97 -6.05 -4.15
N PRO A 47 -20.53 -7.12 -4.76
CA PRO A 47 -20.03 -8.48 -4.55
C PRO A 47 -18.55 -8.67 -4.89
N TYR A 48 -17.99 -7.93 -5.85
CA TYR A 48 -16.56 -8.02 -6.22
C TYR A 48 -15.64 -7.33 -5.21
N LEU A 49 -16.18 -6.42 -4.40
CA LEU A 49 -15.44 -5.73 -3.33
C LEU A 49 -15.57 -6.49 -2.00
N ASN A 50 -16.76 -7.00 -1.71
CA ASN A 50 -17.11 -7.64 -0.45
C ASN A 50 -16.68 -9.11 -0.33
N ASP A 51 -16.34 -9.77 -1.45
CA ASP A 51 -15.88 -11.16 -1.52
C ASP A 51 -14.41 -11.21 -1.94
N LEU A 52 -13.52 -11.52 -1.00
CA LEU A 52 -12.08 -11.56 -1.25
C LEU A 52 -11.68 -12.67 -2.24
N SER A 53 -12.52 -13.70 -2.41
CA SER A 53 -12.29 -14.75 -3.42
C SER A 53 -12.48 -14.26 -4.86
N ARG A 54 -13.12 -13.09 -5.05
CA ARG A 54 -13.38 -12.50 -6.37
C ARG A 54 -12.38 -11.42 -6.75
N TRP A 55 -11.47 -11.05 -5.86
CA TRP A 55 -10.53 -9.94 -6.12
C TRP A 55 -9.65 -10.18 -7.34
N ASP A 56 -9.31 -11.44 -7.63
CA ASP A 56 -8.52 -11.82 -8.81
C ASP A 56 -9.18 -11.42 -10.15
N THR A 57 -10.47 -11.08 -10.16
CA THR A 57 -11.19 -10.62 -11.35
C THR A 57 -10.90 -9.17 -11.74
N TRP A 58 -10.45 -8.34 -10.80
CA TRP A 58 -10.25 -6.90 -11.02
C TRP A 58 -8.90 -6.39 -10.49
N THR A 59 -8.21 -7.18 -9.67
CA THR A 59 -6.85 -6.88 -9.22
C THR A 59 -5.83 -7.61 -10.06
N ASP A 60 -4.80 -6.91 -10.54
CA ASP A 60 -3.67 -7.50 -11.24
C ASP A 60 -2.62 -8.01 -10.23
N TRP A 61 -2.98 -9.05 -9.47
CA TRP A 61 -2.07 -9.66 -8.48
C TRP A 61 -1.21 -10.78 -9.09
N GLY A 62 -1.54 -11.26 -10.29
CA GLY A 62 -0.92 -12.44 -10.89
C GLY A 62 -1.26 -13.73 -10.13
N ASP A 63 -0.52 -14.80 -10.43
CA ASP A 63 -0.72 -16.13 -9.83
C ASP A 63 -0.09 -16.22 -8.42
N ILE A 64 -0.61 -15.44 -7.47
CA ILE A 64 -0.16 -15.46 -6.06
C ILE A 64 -1.07 -16.37 -5.24
N GLU A 65 -0.51 -17.48 -4.73
CA GLU A 65 -1.20 -18.34 -3.78
C GLU A 65 -1.60 -17.54 -2.53
N SER A 66 -2.88 -17.61 -2.19
CA SER A 66 -3.48 -16.85 -1.10
C SER A 66 -4.31 -17.76 -0.22
N GLU A 67 -4.23 -17.55 1.10
CA GLU A 67 -5.11 -18.17 2.08
C GLU A 67 -6.28 -17.23 2.36
N LEU A 68 -7.49 -17.72 2.12
CA LEU A 68 -8.73 -16.99 2.38
C LEU A 68 -9.34 -17.44 3.71
N SER A 69 -9.97 -16.50 4.42
CA SER A 69 -10.82 -16.84 5.56
C SER A 69 -12.09 -17.57 5.09
N ASP A 70 -12.68 -18.36 5.98
CA ASP A 70 -14.02 -18.92 5.80
C ASP A 70 -14.99 -18.32 6.84
N PRO A 71 -15.98 -17.50 6.42
CA PRO A 71 -16.29 -17.11 5.04
C PRO A 71 -15.30 -16.08 4.45
N PRO A 72 -15.12 -16.03 3.11
CA PRO A 72 -14.22 -15.06 2.46
C PRO A 72 -14.89 -13.70 2.22
N THR A 73 -16.04 -13.45 2.84
CA THR A 73 -16.91 -12.31 2.56
C THR A 73 -17.31 -11.54 3.81
N GLY A 74 -17.45 -10.22 3.70
CA GLY A 74 -17.98 -9.37 4.77
C GLY A 74 -16.93 -8.96 5.81
N VAL A 75 -17.38 -8.20 6.82
CA VAL A 75 -16.50 -7.69 7.87
C VAL A 75 -15.80 -8.83 8.60
N GLY A 76 -14.48 -8.74 8.71
CA GLY A 76 -13.62 -9.76 9.31
C GLY A 76 -13.06 -10.79 8.33
N ALA A 77 -13.57 -10.85 7.09
CA ALA A 77 -12.97 -11.69 6.07
C ALA A 77 -11.55 -11.21 5.75
N SER A 78 -10.64 -12.17 5.52
CA SER A 78 -9.23 -11.90 5.26
C SER A 78 -8.66 -12.72 4.11
N ARG A 79 -7.64 -12.16 3.47
CA ARG A 79 -6.80 -12.80 2.45
C ARG A 79 -5.35 -12.58 2.84
N GLY A 80 -4.62 -13.66 3.11
CA GLY A 80 -3.18 -13.64 3.39
C GLY A 80 -2.39 -14.21 2.21
N TRP A 81 -1.20 -13.70 1.96
CA TRP A 81 -0.30 -14.23 0.93
C TRP A 81 1.16 -14.18 1.38
N GLY A 82 1.98 -15.00 0.74
CA GLY A 82 3.42 -14.98 0.88
C GLY A 82 4.07 -15.41 -0.43
N ASP A 83 4.71 -14.46 -1.11
CA ASP A 83 5.39 -14.71 -2.38
C ASP A 83 6.83 -14.15 -2.35
N PRO A 84 7.83 -14.85 -2.92
CA PRO A 84 9.21 -14.36 -2.93
C PRO A 84 9.45 -13.04 -3.68
N ASN A 85 8.62 -12.72 -4.68
CA ASN A 85 8.75 -11.52 -5.51
C ASN A 85 7.78 -10.41 -5.07
N PHE A 86 6.57 -10.78 -4.65
CA PHE A 86 5.52 -9.84 -4.23
C PHE A 86 5.53 -9.53 -2.72
N GLY A 87 6.24 -10.35 -1.93
CA GLY A 87 6.35 -10.21 -0.48
C GLY A 87 5.23 -10.94 0.28
N THR A 88 5.19 -10.71 1.59
CA THR A 88 4.19 -11.29 2.51
C THR A 88 3.27 -10.18 3.00
N GLY A 89 1.97 -10.44 3.00
CA GLY A 89 0.98 -9.49 3.46
C GLY A 89 -0.38 -10.12 3.74
N SER A 90 -1.29 -9.31 4.24
CA SER A 90 -2.69 -9.68 4.37
C SER A 90 -3.61 -8.46 4.25
N VAL A 91 -4.84 -8.73 3.83
CA VAL A 91 -5.94 -7.77 3.79
C VAL A 91 -7.08 -8.30 4.65
N THR A 92 -7.76 -7.42 5.38
CA THR A 92 -8.97 -7.72 6.14
C THR A 92 -10.04 -6.67 5.84
N ILE A 93 -11.27 -7.11 5.58
CA ILE A 93 -12.42 -6.20 5.45
C ILE A 93 -12.80 -5.67 6.83
N THR A 94 -12.58 -4.38 7.08
CA THR A 94 -12.89 -3.73 8.37
C THR A 94 -14.29 -3.12 8.41
N SER A 95 -14.86 -2.81 7.26
CA SER A 95 -16.21 -2.28 7.09
C SER A 95 -16.75 -2.71 5.74
N SER A 96 -18.06 -2.98 5.65
CA SER A 96 -18.72 -3.33 4.41
C SER A 96 -20.19 -2.93 4.44
N ALA A 97 -20.61 -2.12 3.46
CA ALA A 97 -21.98 -1.68 3.25
C ALA A 97 -22.22 -1.48 1.75
N ALA A 98 -23.38 -1.95 1.26
CA ALA A 98 -23.81 -1.83 -0.12
C ALA A 98 -24.57 -0.53 -0.38
#